data_AF-A0A9Q4KQA8-F1
#
_entry.id   AF-A0A9Q4KQA8-F1
#
_cell.length_a   1.000
_cell.length_b   1.000
_cell.length_c   1.000
_cell.angle_alpha   90.00
_cell.angle_beta   90.00
_cell.angle_gamma   90.00
#
_symmetry.space_group_name_H-M   'P 1'
#
loop_
_entity.id
_entity.type
_entity.pdbx_description
1 polymer ?
#
loop_
_entity_poly.entity_id
_entity_poly.type
_entity_poly.pdbx_seq_one_letter_code
_entity_poly.pdbx_strand_id
1 'polypeptide(L)'
;MGNKLEYLCAPWRSEYFSHKKSECVFCDIVNGRENDEKNGVIFRAKYCFGVMNLYPYSPGAFMVIPYKHIDNIEGLDDEIWTEMSKFVKKGVEVLKKYIGASGVNIGMNLGSAAGAGIAQHVHYHLVPRWSGDTNFITTIGCVRVNGVPFGDIYEKIKLGFKEDLKD
;
A
#
# COMPACT_ATOMS: atom_id res chain seq x y z
N MET A 1 6.44 -13.79 -36.03
CA MET A 1 7.39 -12.71 -35.64
C MET A 1 7.21 -12.49 -34.16
N GLY A 2 8.20 -12.85 -33.34
CA GLY A 2 8.13 -12.71 -31.89
C GLY A 2 8.20 -11.25 -31.49
N ASN A 3 7.27 -10.79 -30.65
CA ASN A 3 7.27 -9.43 -30.12
C ASN A 3 8.56 -9.22 -29.31
N LYS A 4 9.37 -8.28 -29.75
CA LYS A 4 10.61 -7.86 -29.09
C LYS A 4 10.22 -7.21 -27.76
N LEU A 5 10.75 -7.71 -26.64
CA LEU A 5 10.53 -7.08 -25.34
C LEU A 5 11.15 -5.67 -25.37
N GLU A 6 10.33 -4.64 -25.22
CA GLU A 6 10.81 -3.27 -25.03
C GLU A 6 11.12 -3.02 -23.56
N TYR A 7 12.34 -2.55 -23.29
CA TYR A 7 12.79 -2.21 -21.94
C TYR A 7 12.45 -0.75 -21.66
N LEU A 8 11.39 -0.52 -20.87
CA LEU A 8 11.10 0.78 -20.28
C LEU A 8 12.08 1.06 -19.14
N CYS A 9 12.99 2.01 -19.35
CA CYS A 9 13.86 2.53 -18.30
C CYS A 9 13.01 3.35 -17.32
N ALA A 10 12.92 2.88 -16.07
CA ALA A 10 12.29 3.59 -14.96
C ALA A 10 13.39 4.15 -14.04
N PRO A 11 14.07 5.25 -14.42
CA PRO A 11 15.28 5.72 -13.74
C PRO A 11 15.05 6.07 -12.27
N TRP A 12 13.83 6.45 -11.86
CA TRP A 12 13.48 6.63 -10.45
C TRP A 12 13.56 5.33 -9.61
N ARG A 13 13.68 4.16 -10.25
CA ARG A 13 13.98 2.89 -9.57
C ARG A 13 15.48 2.69 -9.29
N SER A 14 16.38 3.54 -9.79
CA SER A 14 17.82 3.36 -9.53
C SER A 14 18.18 3.52 -8.07
N GLU A 15 17.51 4.43 -7.35
CA GLU A 15 17.71 4.64 -5.91
C GLU A 15 17.39 3.36 -5.11
N TYR A 16 16.39 2.58 -5.53
CA TYR A 16 16.03 1.30 -4.93
C TYR A 16 17.16 0.26 -4.96
N PHE A 17 17.96 0.21 -6.03
CA PHE A 17 19.08 -0.72 -6.15
C PHE A 17 20.33 -0.25 -5.38
N SER A 18 20.38 1.03 -5.00
CA SER A 18 21.54 1.64 -4.34
C SER A 18 21.52 1.49 -2.81
N HIS A 19 20.36 1.27 -2.21
CA HIS A 19 20.24 1.12 -0.76
C HIS A 19 20.43 -0.34 -0.32
N LYS A 20 21.23 -0.56 0.72
CA LYS A 20 21.34 -1.87 1.39
C LYS A 20 19.93 -2.30 1.80
N LYS A 21 19.48 -3.47 1.30
CA LYS A 21 18.23 -4.10 1.74
C LYS A 21 18.31 -4.31 3.24
N SER A 22 17.43 -3.65 3.99
CA SER A 22 17.08 -4.17 5.31
C SER A 22 16.40 -5.53 5.15
N GLU A 23 16.43 -6.33 6.20
CA GLU A 23 15.75 -7.63 6.19
C GLU A 23 14.23 -7.48 6.01
N CYS A 24 13.64 -6.37 6.44
CA CYS A 24 12.24 -6.01 6.15
C CYS A 24 11.97 -4.50 6.32
N VAL A 25 11.55 -3.84 5.23
CA VAL A 25 11.18 -2.41 5.23
C VAL A 25 10.07 -2.09 6.23
N PHE A 26 9.13 -3.00 6.46
CA PHE A 26 8.05 -2.76 7.42
C PHE A 26 8.58 -2.73 8.85
N CYS A 27 9.54 -3.59 9.20
CA CYS A 27 10.18 -3.54 10.52
C CYS A 27 10.96 -2.24 10.72
N ASP A 28 11.62 -1.71 9.69
CA ASP A 28 12.29 -0.42 9.78
C ASP A 28 11.30 0.72 10.06
N ILE A 29 10.14 0.71 9.39
CA ILE A 29 9.05 1.67 9.63
C ILE A 29 8.52 1.54 11.06
N VAL A 30 8.44 0.32 11.60
CA VAL A 30 8.00 0.10 12.98
C VAL A 30 9.01 0.67 13.99
N ASN A 31 10.30 0.51 13.71
CA ASN A 31 11.38 0.96 14.60
C ASN A 31 11.66 2.46 14.50
N GLY A 32 11.49 3.08 13.32
CA GLY A 32 11.75 4.50 13.07
C GLY A 32 10.49 5.36 13.11
N ARG A 33 9.76 5.38 14.23
CA ARG A 33 8.48 6.09 14.38
C ARG A 33 8.60 7.60 14.18
N GLU A 34 9.78 8.16 14.45
CA GLU A 34 10.09 9.57 14.20
C GLU A 34 10.04 9.95 12.72
N ASN A 35 10.07 8.96 11.82
CA ASN A 35 10.02 9.14 10.38
C ASN A 35 8.64 8.81 9.77
N ASP A 36 7.58 8.70 10.59
CA ASP A 36 6.24 8.28 10.13
C ASP A 36 5.73 9.10 8.94
N GLU A 37 5.86 10.43 8.98
CA GLU A 37 5.40 11.29 7.88
C GLU A 37 6.21 11.09 6.60
N LYS A 38 7.53 10.94 6.72
CA LYS A 38 8.41 10.65 5.60
C LYS A 38 8.13 9.29 4.98
N ASN A 39 7.79 8.30 5.81
CA ASN A 39 7.46 6.95 5.40
C ASN A 39 6.01 6.80 4.91
N GLY A 40 5.18 7.84 5.03
CA GLY A 40 3.77 7.81 4.64
C GLY A 40 2.91 6.94 5.56
N VAL A 41 3.24 6.86 6.86
CA VAL A 41 2.45 6.14 7.87
C VAL A 41 1.16 6.91 8.13
N ILE A 42 0.03 6.24 7.90
CA ILE A 42 -1.32 6.82 7.97
C ILE A 42 -1.85 6.75 9.40
N PHE A 43 -1.71 5.59 10.04
CA PHE A 43 -2.19 5.35 11.40
C PHE A 43 -1.35 4.28 12.07
N ARG A 44 -1.38 4.27 13.41
CA ARG A 44 -0.84 3.20 14.25
C ARG A 44 -1.92 2.73 15.22
N ALA A 45 -2.25 1.45 15.16
CA ALA A 45 -3.20 0.78 16.05
C ALA A 45 -2.44 -0.05 17.10
N LYS A 46 -3.15 -0.94 17.81
CA LYS A 46 -2.56 -1.75 18.88
C LYS A 46 -1.65 -2.84 18.33
N TYR A 47 -2.08 -3.52 17.26
CA TYR A 47 -1.42 -4.68 16.66
C TYR A 47 -0.99 -4.47 15.20
N CYS A 48 -1.54 -3.45 14.54
CA CYS A 48 -1.22 -3.13 13.15
C CYS A 48 -1.00 -1.64 12.92
N PHE A 49 -0.50 -1.30 11.73
CA PHE A 49 -0.37 0.07 11.25
C PHE A 49 -0.73 0.16 9.77
N GLY A 50 -1.07 1.37 9.33
CA GLY A 50 -1.35 1.68 7.93
C GLY A 50 -0.22 2.49 7.32
N VAL A 51 0.20 2.16 6.11
CA VAL A 51 1.26 2.89 5.40
C VAL A 51 0.95 3.01 3.91
N MET A 52 1.16 4.18 3.34
CA MET A 52 1.00 4.42 1.90
C MET A 52 1.94 3.52 1.10
N ASN A 53 1.46 3.03 -0.04
CA ASN A 53 2.34 2.35 -0.98
C ASN A 53 3.13 3.42 -1.76
N LEU A 54 4.47 3.37 -1.67
CA LEU A 54 5.36 4.29 -2.38
C LEU A 54 5.24 4.15 -3.91
N TYR A 55 4.86 2.96 -4.38
CA TYR A 55 4.67 2.65 -5.80
C TYR A 55 3.25 2.12 -6.03
N PRO A 56 2.23 2.98 -5.88
CA PRO A 56 0.86 2.53 -5.84
C PRO A 56 0.35 2.18 -7.24
N TYR A 57 -0.47 1.12 -7.34
CA TYR A 57 -1.17 0.78 -8.59
C TYR A 57 -2.16 1.87 -9.02
N SER A 58 -2.75 2.56 -8.04
CA SER A 58 -3.63 3.71 -8.22
C SER A 58 -3.39 4.73 -7.09
N PRO A 59 -3.55 6.04 -7.34
CA PRO A 59 -3.36 7.06 -6.32
C PRO A 59 -4.19 6.77 -5.06
N GLY A 60 -3.55 6.83 -3.89
CA GLY A 60 -4.21 6.52 -2.61
C GLY A 60 -4.14 5.05 -2.20
N ALA A 61 -3.46 4.19 -2.96
CA ALA A 61 -3.24 2.83 -2.49
C ALA A 61 -2.34 2.81 -1.25
N PHE A 62 -2.76 2.04 -0.24
CA PHE A 62 -2.03 1.87 1.00
C PHE A 62 -2.15 0.44 1.50
N MET A 63 -1.37 0.13 2.53
CA MET A 63 -1.28 -1.20 3.12
C MET A 63 -1.62 -1.19 4.60
N VAL A 64 -2.20 -2.29 5.09
CA VAL A 64 -2.40 -2.56 6.53
C VAL A 64 -1.52 -3.74 6.93
N ILE A 65 -0.68 -3.54 7.92
CA ILE A 65 0.47 -4.39 8.22
C ILE A 65 0.52 -4.68 9.72
N PRO A 66 0.67 -5.94 10.17
CA PRO A 66 0.86 -6.23 11.58
C PRO A 66 2.25 -5.81 12.04
N TYR A 67 2.40 -5.46 13.32
CA TYR A 67 3.73 -5.25 13.90
C TYR A 67 4.55 -6.55 13.96
N LYS A 68 3.87 -7.69 14.10
CA LYS A 68 4.49 -9.03 14.10
C LYS A 68 5.08 -9.31 12.71
N HIS A 69 6.38 -9.59 12.65
CA HIS A 69 7.04 -10.05 11.43
C HIS A 69 6.67 -11.52 11.20
N ILE A 70 5.79 -11.76 10.24
CA ILE A 70 5.33 -13.11 9.87
C ILE A 70 4.96 -13.14 8.39
N ASP A 71 5.28 -14.23 7.71
CA ASP A 71 5.12 -14.41 6.25
C ASP A 71 3.83 -15.13 5.84
N ASN A 72 3.10 -15.67 6.81
CA ASN A 72 1.89 -16.46 6.63
C ASN A 72 0.75 -15.96 7.53
N ILE A 73 -0.48 -16.13 7.09
CA ILE A 73 -1.67 -15.67 7.81
C ILE A 73 -2.15 -16.70 8.83
N GLU A 74 -1.80 -17.97 8.63
CA GLU A 74 -2.16 -19.11 9.45
C GLU A 74 -1.53 -19.06 10.85
N GLY A 75 -0.41 -18.35 11.00
CA GLY A 75 0.26 -18.10 12.27
C GLY A 75 -0.03 -16.74 12.91
N LEU A 76 -0.98 -15.97 12.37
CA LEU A 76 -1.45 -14.75 13.00
C LEU A 76 -2.36 -15.07 14.18
N ASP A 77 -2.17 -14.33 15.27
CA ASP A 77 -3.08 -14.40 16.42
C ASP A 77 -4.42 -13.76 16.02
N ASP A 78 -5.55 -14.32 16.46
CA ASP A 78 -6.90 -13.88 16.08
C ASP A 78 -7.15 -12.39 16.38
N GLU A 79 -6.54 -11.86 17.44
CA GLU A 79 -6.62 -10.45 17.79
C GLU A 79 -5.97 -9.54 16.74
N ILE A 80 -4.82 -9.96 16.20
CA ILE A 80 -4.10 -9.23 15.15
C ILE A 80 -4.92 -9.28 13.86
N TRP A 81 -5.39 -10.48 13.47
CA TRP A 81 -6.22 -10.66 12.28
C TRP A 81 -7.50 -9.82 12.34
N THR A 82 -8.17 -9.83 13.49
CA THR A 82 -9.39 -9.07 13.73
C THR A 82 -9.14 -7.58 13.65
N GLU A 83 -8.07 -7.07 14.28
CA GLU A 83 -7.75 -5.65 14.22
C GLU A 83 -7.39 -5.22 12.79
N MET A 84 -6.54 -5.97 12.10
CA MET A 84 -6.21 -5.71 10.69
C MET A 84 -7.47 -5.63 9.83
N SER A 85 -8.38 -6.60 9.96
CA SER A 85 -9.63 -6.66 9.20
C SER A 85 -10.54 -5.45 9.49
N LYS A 86 -10.59 -4.98 10.74
CA LYS A 86 -11.31 -3.76 11.12
C LYS A 86 -10.73 -2.53 10.41
N PHE A 87 -9.41 -2.38 10.38
CA PHE A 87 -8.75 -1.28 9.69
C PHE A 87 -8.85 -1.37 8.17
N VAL A 88 -8.90 -2.57 7.60
CA VAL A 88 -9.21 -2.78 6.17
C VAL A 88 -10.62 -2.27 5.86
N LYS A 89 -11.63 -2.66 6.65
CA LYS A 89 -13.00 -2.18 6.47
C LYS A 89 -13.07 -0.64 6.52
N LYS A 90 -12.45 -0.05 7.55
CA LYS A 90 -12.37 1.41 7.72
C LYS A 90 -11.64 2.09 6.56
N GLY A 91 -10.57 1.46 6.08
CA GLY A 91 -9.82 1.92 4.93
C GLY A 91 -10.67 2.03 3.66
N VAL A 92 -11.58 1.08 3.42
CA VAL A 92 -12.52 1.15 2.30
C VAL A 92 -13.46 2.35 2.45
N GLU A 93 -13.97 2.60 3.66
CA GLU A 93 -14.84 3.75 3.96
C GLU A 93 -14.09 5.07 3.70
N VAL A 94 -12.85 5.19 4.20
CA VAL A 94 -11.99 6.36 4.00
C VAL A 94 -11.71 6.61 2.52
N LEU A 95 -11.33 5.57 1.76
CA LEU A 95 -11.06 5.71 0.31
C LEU A 95 -12.29 6.16 -0.46
N LYS A 96 -13.48 5.68 -0.09
CA LYS A 96 -14.73 6.10 -0.75
C LYS A 96 -15.11 7.54 -0.39
N LYS A 97 -15.06 7.89 0.90
CA LYS A 97 -15.54 9.17 1.43
C LYS A 97 -14.57 10.33 1.13
N TYR A 98 -13.27 10.14 1.33
CA TYR A 98 -12.28 11.21 1.25
C TYR A 98 -11.52 11.26 -0.07
N ILE A 99 -11.40 10.12 -0.77
CA ILE A 99 -10.70 10.03 -2.06
C ILE A 99 -11.67 9.90 -3.24
N GLY A 100 -12.95 9.62 -2.98
CA GLY A 100 -13.98 9.53 -4.02
C GLY A 100 -13.86 8.26 -4.87
N ALA A 101 -13.23 7.20 -4.35
CA ALA A 101 -13.10 5.94 -5.06
C ALA A 101 -14.49 5.29 -5.28
N SER A 102 -14.77 4.83 -6.49
CA SER A 102 -16.04 4.12 -6.80
C SER A 102 -15.98 2.64 -6.44
N GLY A 103 -14.78 2.08 -6.31
CA GLY A 103 -14.52 0.72 -5.86
C GLY A 103 -13.16 0.60 -5.17
N VAL A 104 -12.91 -0.52 -4.49
CA VAL A 104 -11.62 -0.78 -3.84
C VAL A 104 -11.28 -2.27 -4.06
N ASN A 105 -10.09 -2.55 -4.60
CA ASN A 105 -9.55 -3.91 -4.55
C ASN A 105 -8.82 -4.11 -3.23
N ILE A 106 -9.05 -5.26 -2.60
CA ILE A 106 -8.41 -5.66 -1.35
C ILE A 106 -7.76 -7.02 -1.58
N GLY A 107 -6.52 -7.21 -1.14
CA GLY A 107 -5.86 -8.50 -1.30
C GLY A 107 -4.53 -8.60 -0.57
N MET A 108 -4.00 -9.82 -0.53
CA MET A 108 -2.67 -10.14 -0.03
C MET A 108 -2.00 -11.09 -1.03
N ASN A 109 -0.70 -10.93 -1.23
CA ASN A 109 0.11 -11.92 -1.93
C ASN A 109 0.91 -12.67 -0.87
N LEU A 110 0.75 -13.99 -0.78
CA LEU A 110 1.42 -14.83 0.22
C LEU A 110 2.54 -15.65 -0.43
N GLY A 111 3.76 -15.44 0.04
CA GLY A 111 4.95 -16.05 -0.55
C GLY A 111 5.39 -15.42 -1.89
N SER A 112 6.64 -15.68 -2.26
CA SER A 112 7.25 -15.14 -3.48
C SER A 112 6.54 -15.58 -4.76
N ALA A 113 6.05 -16.82 -4.80
CA ALA A 113 5.33 -17.39 -5.94
C ALA A 113 4.00 -16.67 -6.24
N ALA A 114 3.35 -16.08 -5.22
CA ALA A 114 2.15 -15.27 -5.39
C ALA A 114 2.45 -13.82 -5.83
N GLY A 115 3.71 -13.47 -6.05
CA GLY A 115 4.13 -12.12 -6.42
C GLY A 115 4.19 -11.15 -5.22
N ALA A 116 4.45 -11.65 -4.02
CA ALA A 116 4.72 -10.79 -2.87
C ALA A 116 6.08 -10.10 -3.03
N GLY A 117 6.09 -8.77 -3.13
CA GLY A 117 7.32 -7.97 -3.21
C GLY A 117 8.12 -7.98 -1.90
N ILE A 118 7.44 -8.15 -0.78
CA ILE A 118 8.00 -8.34 0.57
C ILE A 118 7.35 -9.61 1.12
N ALA A 119 7.89 -10.76 0.74
CA ALA A 119 7.28 -12.07 1.00
C ALA A 119 7.35 -12.50 2.47
N GLN A 120 8.32 -11.98 3.23
CA GLN A 120 8.60 -12.34 4.61
C GLN A 120 7.64 -11.67 5.64
N HIS A 121 6.79 -10.74 5.19
CA HIS A 121 5.92 -9.98 6.08
C HIS A 121 4.57 -9.71 5.42
N VAL A 122 3.51 -10.33 5.94
CA VAL A 122 2.14 -10.20 5.45
C VAL A 122 1.64 -8.76 5.51
N HIS A 123 0.92 -8.34 4.48
CA HIS A 123 0.35 -7.00 4.39
C HIS A 123 -0.86 -7.00 3.45
N TYR A 124 -1.96 -6.40 3.89
CA TYR A 124 -3.11 -6.14 3.04
C TYR A 124 -2.81 -4.99 2.11
N HIS A 125 -3.22 -5.10 0.85
CA HIS A 125 -3.30 -3.97 -0.08
C HIS A 125 -4.73 -3.47 -0.14
N LEU A 126 -4.90 -2.15 -0.10
CA LEU A 126 -6.14 -1.48 -0.47
C LEU A 126 -5.83 -0.58 -1.66
N VAL A 127 -6.48 -0.85 -2.79
CA VAL A 127 -6.24 -0.16 -4.06
C VAL A 127 -7.54 0.49 -4.52
N PRO A 128 -7.69 1.83 -4.41
CA PRO A 128 -8.89 2.53 -4.85
C PRO A 128 -9.03 2.48 -6.38
N ARG A 129 -10.25 2.34 -6.88
CA ARG A 129 -10.55 2.16 -8.32
C ARG A 129 -11.63 3.12 -8.78
N TRP A 130 -11.54 3.50 -10.05
CA TRP A 130 -12.52 4.31 -10.77
C TRP A 130 -12.87 3.67 -12.10
N SER A 131 -14.08 3.96 -12.60
CA SER A 131 -14.44 3.58 -13.96
C SER A 131 -13.50 4.27 -14.96
N GLY A 132 -12.85 3.50 -15.83
CA GLY A 132 -11.90 4.04 -16.82
C GLY A 132 -10.53 4.44 -16.28
N ASP A 133 -10.16 4.04 -15.05
CA ASP A 133 -8.83 4.32 -14.48
C ASP A 133 -7.65 3.66 -15.23
N THR A 134 -7.98 2.72 -16.10
CA THR A 134 -7.05 2.14 -17.07
C THR A 134 -7.52 2.58 -18.45
N ASN A 135 -6.71 3.39 -19.12
CA ASN A 135 -7.04 4.02 -20.39
C ASN A 135 -5.99 3.71 -21.47
N PHE A 136 -6.12 4.36 -22.63
CA PHE A 136 -5.23 4.18 -23.79
C PHE A 136 -3.75 4.33 -23.43
N ILE A 137 -3.40 5.32 -22.60
CA ILE A 137 -2.01 5.58 -22.20
C ILE A 137 -1.45 4.40 -21.39
N THR A 138 -2.26 3.79 -20.52
CA THR A 138 -1.83 2.63 -19.75
C THR A 138 -1.71 1.38 -20.60
N THR A 139 -2.62 1.17 -21.54
CA THR A 139 -2.68 -0.05 -22.34
C THR A 139 -1.62 -0.08 -23.44
N ILE A 140 -1.42 1.04 -24.12
CA ILE A 140 -0.50 1.14 -25.27
C ILE A 140 0.84 1.73 -24.88
N GLY A 141 0.83 2.73 -23.99
CA GLY A 141 2.06 3.37 -23.53
C GLY A 141 2.73 2.64 -22.36
N CYS A 142 2.08 1.64 -21.75
CA CYS A 142 2.56 0.98 -20.52
C CYS A 142 2.86 1.98 -19.38
N VAL A 143 2.16 3.12 -19.36
CA VAL A 143 2.36 4.23 -18.41
C VAL A 143 1.07 4.51 -17.66
N ARG A 144 1.16 4.69 -16.33
CA ARG A 144 0.05 5.21 -15.53
C ARG A 144 0.25 6.70 -15.25
N VAL A 145 -0.82 7.47 -15.39
CA VAL A 145 -0.85 8.91 -15.10
C VAL A 145 -1.53 9.10 -13.76
N ASN A 146 -0.79 9.62 -12.78
CA ASN A 146 -1.33 9.98 -11.47
C ASN A 146 -1.64 11.48 -11.49
N GLY A 147 -2.92 11.84 -11.37
CA GLY A 147 -3.38 13.23 -11.44
C GLY A 147 -3.28 14.03 -10.14
N VAL A 148 -2.78 13.43 -9.06
CA VAL A 148 -2.74 14.05 -7.73
C VAL A 148 -1.39 13.76 -7.05
N PRO A 149 -0.73 14.76 -6.44
CA PRO A 149 0.49 14.56 -5.67
C PRO A 149 0.33 13.57 -4.51
N PHE A 150 1.40 12.86 -4.19
CA PHE A 150 1.41 11.88 -3.10
C PHE A 150 1.06 12.52 -1.75
N GLY A 151 1.65 13.68 -1.43
CA GLY A 151 1.42 14.38 -0.17
C GLY A 151 -0.05 14.77 0.07
N ASP A 152 -0.70 15.34 -0.95
CA ASP A 152 -2.09 15.78 -0.84
C ASP A 152 -3.05 14.61 -0.57
N ILE A 153 -2.81 13.47 -1.22
CA ILE A 153 -3.61 12.25 -0.99
C ILE A 153 -3.32 11.69 0.40
N TYR A 154 -2.05 11.63 0.80
CA TYR A 154 -1.65 11.12 2.11
C TYR A 154 -2.35 11.89 3.23
N GLU A 155 -2.35 13.22 3.18
CA GLU A 155 -3.03 14.06 4.19
C GLU A 155 -4.55 13.83 4.22
N LYS A 156 -5.20 13.67 3.06
CA LYS A 156 -6.64 13.35 3.00
C LYS A 156 -6.97 12.01 3.65
N ILE A 157 -6.17 10.97 3.38
CA ILE A 157 -6.37 9.64 3.96
C ILE A 157 -6.11 9.68 5.47
N LYS A 158 -5.02 10.32 5.90
CA LYS A 158 -4.67 10.50 7.31
C LYS A 158 -5.76 11.25 8.08
N LEU A 159 -6.32 12.31 7.48
CA LEU A 159 -7.47 13.03 8.03
C LEU A 159 -8.69 12.11 8.18
N GLY A 160 -9.02 11.32 7.17
CA GLY A 160 -10.15 10.39 7.22
C GLY A 160 -10.04 9.37 8.35
N PHE A 161 -8.85 8.78 8.54
CA PHE A 161 -8.62 7.91 9.69
C PHE A 161 -8.72 8.65 11.03
N LYS A 162 -8.21 9.89 11.13
CA LYS A 162 -8.29 10.69 12.36
C LYS A 162 -9.72 11.07 12.74
N GLU A 163 -10.58 11.33 11.77
CA GLU A 163 -11.99 11.66 12.01
C GLU A 163 -12.79 10.41 12.37
N ASP A 164 -12.65 9.34 11.59
CA ASP A 164 -13.47 8.15 11.80
C ASP A 164 -12.97 7.33 13.03
N LEU A 165 -11.71 7.43 13.48
CA LEU A 165 -11.18 6.75 14.70
C LEU A 165 -11.60 7.38 16.03
N LYS A 166 -12.39 8.46 16.01
CA LYS A 166 -12.92 9.08 17.24
C LYS A 166 -14.19 8.42 17.76
N ASP A 167 -14.80 7.55 16.97
CA ASP A 167 -15.95 6.70 17.33
C ASP A 167 -15.49 5.32 17.84
#